data_AF-A0A662F7Q1-F1
#
_entry.id   AF-A0A662F7Q1-F1
#
_cell.length_a   1.000
_cell.length_b   1.000
_cell.length_c   1.000
_cell.angle_alpha   90.00
_cell.angle_beta   90.00
_cell.angle_gamma   90.00
#
_symmetry.space_group_name_H-M   'P 1'
#
loop_
_entity.id
_entity.type
_entity.pdbx_description
1 polymer ?
#
loop_
_entity_poly.entity_id
_entity_poly.type
_entity_poly.pdbx_seq_one_letter_code
_entity_poly.pdbx_strand_id
1 'polypeptide(L)'
;DYRSIKLGKYTEHLIAKRSGKLKAINNIILASVARSAGAPLDKGAGVLLHKHVGDKIQKGEKLMSIYAESKYKLSIALKLLNEKLPLVY
;
A
#
# COMPACT_ATOMS: atom_id res chain seq x y z
N ASP A 1 -18.59 10.22 12.47
CA ASP A 1 -18.91 8.97 11.76
C ASP A 1 -17.73 8.63 10.85
N TYR A 2 -17.07 7.48 11.05
CA TYR A 2 -15.90 7.09 10.25
C TYR A 2 -16.26 6.70 8.81
N ARG A 3 -17.57 6.45 8.58
CA ARG A 3 -18.14 6.06 7.29
C ARG A 3 -18.10 7.17 6.23
N SER A 4 -17.79 8.41 6.61
CA SER A 4 -17.69 9.56 5.70
C SER A 4 -16.26 9.90 5.28
N ILE A 5 -15.24 9.14 5.71
CA ILE A 5 -13.85 9.39 5.31
C ILE A 5 -13.70 8.94 3.85
N LYS A 6 -13.57 9.92 2.95
CA LYS A 6 -13.26 9.65 1.55
C LYS A 6 -11.79 9.22 1.45
N LEU A 7 -11.55 8.17 0.67
CA LEU A 7 -10.19 7.77 0.29
C LEU A 7 -9.56 8.86 -0.58
N GLY A 8 -8.23 8.95 -0.50
CA GLY A 8 -7.46 9.93 -1.26
C GLY A 8 -7.71 9.79 -2.76
N LYS A 9 -7.78 10.93 -3.45
CA LYS A 9 -8.15 11.01 -4.88
C LYS A 9 -7.28 10.18 -5.81
N TYR A 10 -6.02 9.95 -5.46
CA TYR A 10 -5.06 9.21 -6.27
C TYR A 10 -4.78 7.86 -5.64
N THR A 11 -4.74 6.82 -6.47
CA THR A 11 -4.61 5.44 -6.01
C THR A 11 -3.69 4.66 -6.92
N GLU A 12 -2.82 3.85 -6.32
CA GLU A 12 -1.98 2.89 -7.02
C GLU A 12 -2.02 1.52 -6.35
N HIS A 13 -1.80 0.46 -7.14
CA HIS A 13 -1.92 -0.91 -6.68
C HIS A 13 -0.61 -1.66 -6.83
N LEU A 14 -0.18 -2.35 -5.77
CA LEU A 14 0.89 -3.34 -5.87
C LEU A 14 0.29 -4.66 -6.37
N ILE A 15 0.68 -5.07 -7.57
CA ILE A 15 0.23 -6.31 -8.20
C ILE A 15 1.26 -7.41 -7.98
N ALA A 16 0.78 -8.61 -7.68
CA ALA A 16 1.61 -9.79 -7.52
C ALA A 16 2.29 -10.18 -8.83
N LYS A 17 3.63 -10.21 -8.86
CA LYS A 17 4.41 -10.61 -10.04
C LYS A 17 4.45 -12.12 -10.25
N ARG A 18 4.18 -12.89 -9.19
CA ARG A 18 4.18 -14.36 -9.18
C ARG A 18 3.17 -14.90 -8.17
N SER A 19 2.75 -16.14 -8.36
CA SER A 19 1.94 -16.87 -7.37
C SER A 19 2.83 -17.35 -6.21
N GLY A 20 2.26 -17.49 -5.02
CA GLY A 20 3.00 -17.89 -3.83
C GLY A 20 2.16 -17.83 -2.56
N LYS A 21 2.82 -17.71 -1.42
CA LYS A 21 2.19 -17.54 -0.10
C LYS A 21 2.86 -16.37 0.61
N LEU A 22 2.08 -15.44 1.17
CA LEU A 22 2.64 -14.30 1.89
C LEU A 22 3.33 -14.78 3.17
N LYS A 23 4.65 -14.62 3.23
CA LYS A 23 5.50 -15.10 4.33
C LYS A 23 5.66 -14.05 5.42
N ALA A 24 5.80 -12.79 5.04
CA ALA A 24 6.04 -11.71 5.98
C ALA A 24 5.60 -10.34 5.42
N ILE A 25 5.32 -9.42 6.35
CA ILE A 25 5.04 -8.01 6.08
C ILE A 25 5.98 -7.16 6.94
N ASN A 26 6.74 -6.26 6.33
CA ASN A 26 7.57 -5.30 7.05
C ASN A 26 6.76 -4.05 7.40
N ASN A 27 6.32 -3.95 8.66
CA ASN A 27 5.50 -2.85 9.15
C ASN A 27 6.22 -1.49 9.14
N ILE A 28 7.55 -1.46 9.28
CA ILE A 28 8.33 -0.22 9.26
C ILE A 28 8.30 0.40 7.86
N ILE A 29 8.50 -0.43 6.82
CA ILE A 29 8.42 0.01 5.43
C ILE A 29 6.97 0.41 5.10
N LEU A 30 5.99 -0.41 5.50
CA LEU A 30 4.57 -0.12 5.28
C LEU A 30 4.14 1.23 5.86
N ALA A 31 4.51 1.49 7.12
CA ALA A 31 4.22 2.76 7.78
C ALA A 31 4.96 3.94 7.12
N SER A 32 6.14 3.70 6.55
CA SER A 32 6.88 4.73 5.80
C SER A 32 6.20 5.06 4.47
N VAL A 33 5.72 4.05 3.72
CA VAL A 33 4.92 4.26 2.49
C VAL A 33 3.66 5.05 2.80
N ALA A 34 2.92 4.69 3.85
CA ALA A 34 1.69 5.39 4.25
C ALA A 34 1.96 6.85 4.62
N ARG A 35 3.05 7.13 5.36
CA ARG A 35 3.46 8.49 5.71
C ARG A 35 3.85 9.30 4.47
N SER A 36 4.62 8.71 3.55
CA SER A 36 4.98 9.36 2.29
C SER A 36 3.75 9.68 1.42
N ALA A 37 2.70 8.86 1.49
CA ALA A 37 1.44 9.11 0.79
C ALA A 37 0.63 10.29 1.38
N GLY A 38 0.96 10.73 2.60
CA GLY A 38 0.35 11.89 3.27
C GLY A 38 -0.27 11.61 4.63
N ALA A 39 -0.32 10.36 5.08
CA ALA A 39 -0.85 10.02 6.40
C ALA A 39 0.08 10.53 7.52
N PRO A 40 -0.45 10.93 8.69
CA PRO A 40 -1.86 10.97 9.06
C PRO A 40 -2.58 12.29 8.73
N LEU A 41 -1.86 13.30 8.23
CA LEU A 41 -2.41 14.65 8.00
C LEU A 41 -3.49 14.64 6.91
N ASP A 42 -3.24 13.92 5.82
CA ASP A 42 -4.23 13.65 4.79
C ASP A 42 -5.08 12.43 5.22
N LYS A 43 -6.29 12.66 5.74
CA LYS A 43 -7.14 11.58 6.30
C LYS A 43 -7.54 10.51 5.28
N GLY A 44 -7.60 10.84 3.99
CA GLY A 44 -7.85 9.89 2.91
C GLY A 44 -6.59 9.13 2.46
N ALA A 45 -5.40 9.54 2.90
CA ALA A 45 -4.15 8.91 2.51
C ALA A 45 -3.80 7.72 3.41
N GLY A 46 -3.09 6.75 2.84
CA GLY A 46 -2.62 5.58 3.57
C GLY A 46 -2.42 4.37 2.68
N VAL A 47 -2.40 3.19 3.30
CA VAL A 47 -2.22 1.91 2.62
C VAL A 47 -3.31 0.93 3.05
N LEU A 48 -3.82 0.17 2.09
CA LEU A 48 -4.74 -0.95 2.31
C LEU A 48 -4.05 -2.25 1.90
N LEU A 49 -3.97 -3.20 2.82
CA LEU A 49 -3.48 -4.55 2.53
C LEU A 49 -4.65 -5.43 2.12
N HIS A 50 -4.54 -6.09 0.97
CA HIS A 50 -5.53 -7.06 0.46
C HIS A 50 -5.20 -8.50 0.86
N LYS A 51 -3.98 -8.71 1.38
CA LYS A 51 -3.45 -10.00 1.80
C LYS A 51 -2.77 -9.87 3.16
N HIS A 52 -2.91 -10.92 3.96
CA HIS A 52 -2.26 -11.07 5.25
C HIS A 52 -1.25 -12.23 5.22
N VAL A 53 -0.33 -12.23 6.19
CA VAL A 53 0.65 -13.31 6.36
C VAL A 53 -0.10 -14.64 6.45
N GLY A 54 0.31 -15.61 5.64
CA GLY A 54 -0.34 -16.90 5.51
C GLY A 54 -1.22 -17.04 4.26
N ASP A 55 -1.65 -15.95 3.64
CA ASP A 55 -2.56 -16.01 2.51
C ASP A 55 -1.88 -16.53 1.24
N LYS A 56 -2.65 -17.26 0.43
CA LYS A 56 -2.26 -17.62 -0.93
C LYS A 56 -2.36 -16.38 -1.84
N ILE A 57 -1.35 -16.22 -2.68
CA ILE A 57 -1.23 -15.15 -3.68
C ILE A 57 -1.24 -15.77 -5.06
N GLN A 58 -2.04 -15.22 -5.96
CA GLN A 58 -1.98 -15.54 -7.39
C GLN A 58 -1.28 -14.44 -8.17
N LYS A 59 -0.52 -14.81 -9.21
CA LYS A 59 0.06 -13.83 -10.15
C LYS A 59 -1.06 -12.94 -10.71
N GLY A 60 -0.84 -11.62 -10.71
CA GLY A 60 -1.81 -10.63 -11.17
C GLY A 60 -2.78 -10.14 -10.09
N GLU A 61 -2.76 -10.73 -8.89
CA GLU A 61 -3.64 -10.32 -7.79
C GLU A 61 -3.16 -9.03 -7.11
N LYS A 62 -4.10 -8.21 -6.60
CA LYS A 62 -3.79 -7.02 -5.80
C LYS A 62 -3.31 -7.44 -4.41
N LEU A 63 -2.14 -6.96 -4.02
CA LEU A 63 -1.55 -7.24 -2.70
C LEU A 63 -1.74 -6.07 -1.73
N MET A 64 -1.53 -4.85 -2.24
CA MET A 64 -1.75 -3.62 -1.48
C MET A 64 -2.26 -2.51 -2.38
N SER A 65 -2.87 -1.49 -1.79
CA SER A 65 -3.22 -0.24 -2.45
C SER A 65 -2.71 0.94 -1.64
N ILE A 66 -2.21 1.96 -2.35
CA ILE A 66 -1.75 3.21 -1.76
C ILE A 66 -2.74 4.29 -2.16
N TYR A 67 -3.23 5.06 -1.20
CA TYR A 67 -4.12 6.19 -1.42
C TYR A 67 -3.39 7.48 -1.03
N ALA A 68 -3.55 8.54 -1.82
CA ALA A 68 -2.98 9.85 -1.56
C ALA A 68 -3.90 10.97 -2.07
N GLU A 69 -3.88 12.12 -1.42
CA GLU A 69 -4.67 13.30 -1.85
C GLU A 69 -4.01 14.06 -3.02
N SER A 70 -2.71 13.85 -3.25
CA SER A 70 -1.97 14.47 -4.37
C SER A 70 -1.12 13.48 -5.16
N LYS A 71 -0.99 13.71 -6.47
CA LYS A 71 -0.08 12.95 -7.36
C LYS A 71 1.36 12.96 -6.88
N TYR A 72 1.82 14.09 -6.33
CA TYR A 72 3.19 14.23 -5.86
C TYR A 72 3.47 13.36 -4.63
N LYS A 73 2.57 13.33 -3.65
CA LYS A 73 2.73 12.44 -2.48
C LYS A 73 2.68 10.97 -2.89
N LEU A 74 1.77 10.63 -3.81
CA LEU A 74 1.70 9.30 -4.39
C LEU A 74 3.03 8.88 -5.05
N SER A 75 3.64 9.76 -5.86
CA SER A 75 4.88 9.44 -6.55
C SER A 75 6.06 9.22 -5.58
N ILE A 76 6.14 9.97 -4.47
CA ILE A 76 7.12 9.74 -3.41
C ILE A 76 6.89 8.37 -2.76
N ALA A 77 5.64 8.04 -2.43
CA ALA A 77 5.30 6.76 -1.83
C ALA A 77 5.65 5.58 -2.75
N LEU A 78 5.38 5.71 -4.05
CA LEU A 78 5.76 4.71 -5.07
C LEU A 78 7.27 4.56 -5.20
N LYS A 79 8.03 5.66 -5.15
CA LYS A 79 9.49 5.60 -5.21
C LYS A 79 10.04 4.77 -4.04
N LEU A 80 9.57 5.04 -2.83
CA LEU A 80 9.95 4.27 -1.64
C LEU A 80 9.51 2.80 -1.73
N LEU A 81 8.32 2.52 -2.24
CA LEU A 81 7.83 1.15 -2.46
C LEU A 81 8.71 0.37 -3.44
N ASN A 82 9.15 1.01 -4.52
CA ASN A 82 10.00 0.38 -5.54
C ASN A 82 11.41 0.11 -5.02
N GLU A 83 11.94 0.97 -4.15
CA GLU A 83 13.23 0.77 -3.49
C GLU A 83 13.15 -0.30 -2.39
N LYS A 84 12.03 -0.36 -1.66
CA LYS A 84 11.84 -1.22 -0.50
C LYS A 84 10.44 -1.85 -0.52
N LEU A 85 10.37 -3.10 -0.97
CA LEU A 85 9.11 -3.85 -0.97
C LEU A 85 8.78 -4.35 0.45
N PRO A 86 7.60 -4.01 1.04
CA PRO A 86 7.25 -4.46 2.38
C PRO A 86 6.74 -5.91 2.43
N LEU A 87 6.44 -6.54 1.30
CA LEU A 87 5.81 -7.86 1.21
C LEU A 87 6.80 -8.92 0.72
N VAL A 88 6.87 -10.05 1.40
CA VAL A 88 7.70 -11.20 1.01
C VAL A 88 6.82 -12.40 0.71
N TYR A 89 6.80 -12.86 -0.55
CA TYR A 89 6.00 -13.99 -1.03
C TYR A 89 6.68 -14.74 -2.18
#